data_AF-A0A6C0CPY1-F1
#
_entry.id   AF-A0A6C0CPY1-F1
#
_cell.length_a   1.000
_cell.length_b   1.000
_cell.length_c   1.000
_cell.angle_alpha   90.00
_cell.angle_beta   90.00
_cell.angle_gamma   90.00
#
_symmetry.space_group_name_H-M   'P 1'
#
loop_
_entity.id
_entity.type
_entity.pdbx_description
1 polymer ?
#
loop_
_entity_poly.entity_id
_entity_poly.type
_entity_poly.pdbx_seq_one_letter_code
_entity_poly.pdbx_strand_id
1 'polypeptide(L)'
;MTDPECTWCDKQEKLLIRWAEKAAGYRWLHNHSRIFYKRQNDWLAYPSIIIASITGVGGFAVLNPSGNDGVSSETKTRIIIIQYGFACLNVLAGILSSISKFSQSLSLSEGHSAMCIQWSKFYRNIDMELSLDVKHRANMVDFIMKCREDYDRLLDEAPDIPSISIQAFMIQFPDKENKPDVCNGLSIVVSDETNSVIASKRAVSRWLNAFSNVKDKRKSISNERELTRLESV
;
A
#
# COMPACT_ATOMS: atom_id res chain seq x y z
N MET A 1 41.13 -27.90 -28.04
CA MET A 1 41.27 -27.95 -26.57
C MET A 1 39.88 -27.84 -26.01
N THR A 2 39.28 -28.97 -25.63
CA THR A 2 38.00 -29.01 -24.93
C THR A 2 38.26 -28.54 -23.50
N ASP A 3 37.65 -27.43 -23.10
CA ASP A 3 37.69 -26.97 -21.72
C ASP A 3 37.26 -28.13 -20.78
N PRO A 4 37.94 -28.30 -19.63
CA PRO A 4 37.53 -29.32 -18.67
C PRO A 4 36.07 -29.06 -18.30
N GLU A 5 35.25 -30.12 -18.33
CA GLU A 5 33.83 -30.09 -17.94
C GLU A 5 33.62 -29.09 -16.81
N CYS A 6 32.92 -27.99 -17.10
CA CYS A 6 32.70 -26.92 -16.14
C CYS A 6 31.76 -27.45 -15.05
N THR A 7 32.35 -28.12 -14.08
CA THR A 7 31.63 -28.89 -13.06
C THR A 7 31.10 -27.93 -12.02
N TRP A 8 29.91 -28.20 -11.49
CA TRP A 8 29.32 -27.36 -10.47
C TRP A 8 30.20 -27.34 -9.21
N CYS A 9 30.65 -26.15 -8.76
CA CYS A 9 31.38 -25.98 -7.50
C CYS A 9 30.50 -25.32 -6.42
N ASP A 10 30.67 -25.76 -5.17
CA ASP A 10 30.01 -25.24 -3.96
C ASP A 10 30.01 -23.72 -3.83
N LYS A 11 31.07 -23.04 -4.30
CA LYS A 11 31.16 -21.57 -4.22
C LYS A 11 30.11 -20.89 -5.09
N GLN A 12 29.84 -21.45 -6.26
CA GLN A 12 28.87 -20.91 -7.21
C GLN A 12 27.44 -21.28 -6.78
N GLU A 13 27.22 -22.46 -6.23
CA GLU A 13 25.94 -22.82 -5.62
C GLU A 13 25.60 -21.87 -4.46
N LYS A 14 26.55 -21.62 -3.56
CA LYS A 14 26.40 -20.63 -2.48
C LYS A 14 26.12 -19.23 -3.00
N LEU A 15 26.69 -18.84 -4.15
CA LEU A 15 26.36 -17.56 -4.79
C LEU A 15 24.90 -17.52 -5.22
N LEU A 16 24.42 -18.54 -5.91
CA LEU A 16 23.04 -18.65 -6.37
C LEU A 16 22.04 -18.69 -5.20
N ILE A 17 22.36 -19.41 -4.13
CA ILE A 17 21.55 -19.42 -2.90
C ILE A 17 21.43 -18.00 -2.33
N ARG A 18 22.55 -17.25 -2.22
CA ARG A 18 22.51 -15.85 -1.75
C ARG A 18 21.65 -14.97 -2.64
N TRP A 19 21.71 -15.14 -3.96
CA TRP A 19 20.85 -14.39 -4.89
C TRP A 19 19.38 -14.77 -4.75
N ALA A 20 19.06 -16.05 -4.57
CA ALA A 20 17.70 -16.51 -4.31
C ALA A 20 17.15 -15.91 -3.01
N GLU A 21 17.92 -15.91 -1.93
CA GLU A 21 17.51 -15.31 -0.65
C GLU A 21 17.27 -13.79 -0.76
N LYS A 22 18.18 -13.07 -1.43
CA LYS A 22 17.99 -11.65 -1.73
C LYS A 22 16.73 -11.41 -2.59
N ALA A 23 16.50 -12.23 -3.60
CA ALA A 23 15.32 -12.17 -4.46
C ALA A 23 14.02 -12.41 -3.68
N ALA A 24 14.02 -13.32 -2.69
CA ALA A 24 12.89 -13.51 -1.80
C ALA A 24 12.63 -12.26 -0.94
N GLY A 25 13.69 -11.59 -0.48
CA GLY A 25 13.59 -10.31 0.21
C GLY A 25 13.01 -9.20 -0.67
N TYR A 26 13.50 -9.03 -1.90
CA TYR A 26 12.94 -8.07 -2.86
C TYR A 26 11.47 -8.37 -3.19
N ARG A 27 11.11 -9.64 -3.38
CA ARG A 27 9.72 -10.06 -3.57
C ARG A 27 8.84 -9.60 -2.41
N TRP A 28 9.29 -9.78 -1.17
CA TRP A 28 8.54 -9.32 0.00
C TRP A 28 8.37 -7.80 0.00
N LEU A 29 9.44 -7.04 -0.25
CA LEU A 29 9.42 -5.58 -0.31
C LEU A 29 8.43 -5.07 -1.36
N HIS A 30 8.52 -5.57 -2.60
CA HIS A 30 7.60 -5.19 -3.66
C HIS A 30 6.15 -5.58 -3.32
N ASN A 31 5.91 -6.73 -2.71
CA ASN A 31 4.56 -7.09 -2.27
C ASN A 31 4.01 -6.14 -1.21
N HIS A 32 4.83 -5.76 -0.23
CA HIS A 32 4.43 -4.81 0.82
C HIS A 32 4.12 -3.43 0.20
N SER A 33 5.00 -2.93 -0.67
CA SER A 33 4.84 -1.64 -1.36
C SER A 33 3.59 -1.60 -2.23
N ARG A 34 3.30 -2.68 -2.97
CA ARG A 34 2.05 -2.82 -3.74
C ARG A 34 0.82 -2.66 -2.85
N ILE A 35 0.78 -3.36 -1.72
CA ILE A 35 -0.37 -3.29 -0.79
C ILE A 35 -0.49 -1.88 -0.20
N PHE A 36 0.65 -1.25 0.12
CA PHE A 36 0.70 0.12 0.63
C PHE A 36 0.09 1.11 -0.37
N TYR A 37 0.57 1.13 -1.62
CA TYR A 37 0.10 2.06 -2.64
C TYR A 37 -1.34 1.78 -3.07
N LYS A 38 -1.75 0.51 -3.13
CA LYS A 38 -3.16 0.15 -3.35
C LYS A 38 -4.05 0.76 -2.27
N ARG A 39 -3.67 0.62 -1.00
CA ARG A 39 -4.43 1.20 0.12
C ARG A 39 -4.47 2.73 0.07
N GLN A 40 -3.36 3.37 -0.31
CA GLN A 40 -3.30 4.82 -0.47
C GLN A 40 -4.26 5.30 -1.57
N ASN A 41 -4.27 4.63 -2.72
CA ASN A 41 -5.22 4.89 -3.79
C ASN A 41 -6.67 4.73 -3.32
N ASP A 42 -6.99 3.60 -2.69
CA ASP A 42 -8.36 3.29 -2.25
C ASP A 42 -8.87 4.31 -1.22
N TRP A 43 -7.99 4.81 -0.34
CA TRP A 43 -8.33 5.81 0.67
C TRP A 43 -8.60 7.21 0.08
N LEU A 44 -8.02 7.54 -1.08
CA LEU A 44 -8.28 8.80 -1.78
C LEU A 44 -9.47 8.67 -2.75
N ALA A 45 -9.53 7.56 -3.49
CA ALA A 45 -10.50 7.33 -4.54
C ALA A 45 -11.92 7.10 -4.00
N TYR A 46 -12.10 6.24 -3.00
CA TYR A 46 -13.46 5.90 -2.53
C TYR A 46 -14.22 7.09 -1.94
N PRO A 47 -13.65 7.92 -1.05
CA PRO A 47 -14.34 9.10 -0.56
C PRO A 47 -14.61 10.11 -1.68
N SER A 48 -13.68 10.28 -2.63
CA SER A 48 -13.87 11.17 -3.78
C SER A 48 -15.05 10.74 -4.64
N ILE A 49 -15.22 9.43 -4.89
CA ILE A 49 -16.34 8.87 -5.64
C ILE A 49 -17.64 9.11 -4.89
N ILE A 50 -17.71 8.80 -3.60
CA ILE A 50 -18.93 8.97 -2.79
C ILE A 50 -19.38 10.44 -2.78
N ILE A 51 -18.45 11.37 -2.54
CA ILE A 51 -18.76 12.80 -2.52
C ILE A 51 -19.23 13.25 -3.91
N ALA A 52 -18.56 12.83 -4.98
CA ALA A 52 -18.96 13.17 -6.35
C ALA A 52 -20.34 12.61 -6.71
N SER A 53 -20.67 11.38 -6.31
CA SER A 53 -21.99 10.78 -6.56
C SER A 53 -23.11 11.49 -5.81
N ILE A 54 -22.93 11.76 -4.50
CA ILE A 54 -23.93 12.47 -3.68
C ILE A 54 -24.12 13.88 -4.20
N THR A 55 -23.03 14.58 -4.51
CA THR A 55 -23.10 15.98 -4.98
C THR A 55 -23.61 16.07 -6.41
N GLY A 56 -23.36 15.06 -7.24
CA GLY A 56 -23.96 14.94 -8.58
C GLY A 56 -25.48 14.87 -8.49
N VAL A 57 -26.02 13.85 -7.81
CA VAL A 57 -27.48 13.67 -7.69
C VAL A 57 -28.14 14.79 -6.87
N GLY A 58 -27.55 15.15 -5.73
CA GLY A 58 -28.04 16.19 -4.85
C GLY A 58 -27.98 17.58 -5.48
N GLY A 59 -26.94 17.88 -6.27
CA GLY A 59 -26.83 19.12 -7.02
C GLY A 59 -28.03 19.33 -7.95
N PHE A 60 -28.41 18.33 -8.76
CA PHE A 60 -29.59 18.44 -9.63
C PHE A 60 -30.90 18.56 -8.86
N ALA A 61 -31.05 17.86 -7.73
CA ALA A 61 -32.26 17.92 -6.92
C ALA A 61 -32.50 19.32 -6.31
N VAL A 62 -31.43 20.09 -6.05
CA VAL A 62 -31.52 21.42 -5.44
C VAL A 62 -31.50 22.55 -6.48
N LEU A 63 -31.23 22.23 -7.76
CA LEU A 63 -31.24 23.19 -8.89
C LEU A 63 -32.65 23.52 -9.42
N ASN A 64 -33.72 22.92 -8.87
CA ASN A 64 -35.10 23.23 -9.27
C ASN A 64 -35.96 23.77 -8.12
N PRO A 65 -35.81 25.05 -7.72
CA PRO A 65 -36.73 25.71 -6.79
C PRO A 65 -38.02 26.19 -7.49
N SER A 66 -38.09 26.10 -8.83
CA SER A 66 -39.02 26.82 -9.70
C SER A 66 -40.47 26.32 -9.70
N GLY A 67 -40.81 25.33 -8.87
CA GLY A 67 -42.16 24.80 -8.75
C GLY A 67 -42.91 25.25 -7.50
N ASN A 68 -42.39 26.19 -6.72
CA ASN A 68 -42.90 26.43 -5.38
C ASN A 68 -43.14 27.92 -5.09
N ASP A 69 -44.15 28.46 -5.76
CA ASP A 69 -44.74 29.78 -5.50
C ASP A 69 -45.44 29.88 -4.13
N GLY A 70 -45.31 28.86 -3.25
CA GLY A 70 -45.92 28.80 -1.93
C GLY A 70 -45.00 28.45 -0.74
N VAL A 71 -43.67 28.34 -0.91
CA VAL A 71 -42.77 27.97 0.21
C VAL A 71 -42.45 29.15 1.13
N SER A 72 -42.48 28.86 2.44
CA SER A 72 -42.02 29.76 3.49
C SER A 72 -40.57 30.21 3.27
N SER A 73 -40.23 31.43 3.68
CA SER A 73 -38.87 31.98 3.52
C SER A 73 -37.81 31.11 4.21
N GLU A 74 -38.16 30.43 5.32
CA GLU A 74 -37.28 29.53 6.04
C GLU A 74 -36.84 28.32 5.19
N THR A 75 -37.73 27.80 4.35
CA THR A 75 -37.42 26.67 3.46
C THR A 75 -36.46 27.10 2.36
N LYS A 76 -36.63 28.32 1.83
CA LYS A 76 -35.71 28.91 0.84
C LYS A 76 -34.31 29.10 1.44
N THR A 77 -34.20 29.57 2.69
CA THR A 77 -32.91 29.71 3.37
C THR A 77 -32.22 28.35 3.58
N ARG A 78 -32.96 27.29 3.97
CA ARG A 78 -32.39 25.94 4.10
C ARG A 78 -31.88 25.39 2.76
N ILE A 79 -32.62 25.60 1.67
CA ILE A 79 -32.22 25.21 0.31
C ILE A 79 -30.90 25.89 -0.08
N ILE A 80 -30.75 27.20 0.18
CA ILE A 80 -29.52 27.95 -0.11
C ILE A 80 -28.33 27.40 0.68
N ILE A 81 -28.50 27.09 1.97
CA ILE A 81 -27.42 26.50 2.79
C ILE A 81 -26.98 25.14 2.22
N ILE A 82 -27.94 24.31 1.80
CA ILE A 82 -27.66 23.02 1.19
C ILE A 82 -26.92 23.18 -0.16
N GLN A 83 -27.31 24.17 -0.98
CA GLN A 83 -26.60 24.48 -2.24
C GLN A 83 -25.13 24.86 -2.00
N TYR A 84 -24.86 25.74 -1.03
CA TYR A 84 -23.48 26.10 -0.68
C TYR A 84 -22.70 24.89 -0.13
N GLY A 85 -23.36 24.01 0.63
CA GLY A 85 -22.79 22.74 1.08
C GLY A 85 -22.38 21.84 -0.08
N PHE A 86 -23.25 21.65 -1.06
CA PHE A 86 -22.95 20.89 -2.27
C PHE A 86 -21.84 21.54 -3.12
N ALA A 87 -21.83 22.87 -3.25
CA ALA A 87 -20.75 23.57 -3.95
C ALA A 87 -19.38 23.31 -3.29
N CYS A 88 -19.31 23.34 -1.95
CA CYS A 88 -18.09 23.02 -1.21
C CYS A 88 -17.67 21.55 -1.41
N LEU A 89 -18.61 20.61 -1.31
CA LEU A 89 -18.35 19.19 -1.53
C LEU A 89 -17.83 18.88 -2.94
N ASN A 90 -18.34 19.57 -3.97
CA ASN A 90 -17.84 19.45 -5.35
C ASN A 90 -16.38 19.90 -5.47
N VAL A 91 -16.01 21.01 -4.84
CA VAL A 91 -14.61 21.48 -4.84
C VAL A 91 -13.71 20.46 -4.12
N LEU A 92 -14.14 19.94 -2.96
CA LEU A 92 -13.40 18.92 -2.22
C LEU A 92 -13.24 17.62 -3.03
N ALA A 93 -14.29 17.16 -3.71
CA ALA A 93 -14.21 15.99 -4.59
C ALA A 93 -13.23 16.21 -5.74
N GLY A 94 -13.24 17.40 -6.36
CA GLY A 94 -12.30 17.78 -7.42
C GLY A 94 -10.84 17.76 -6.95
N ILE A 95 -10.56 18.34 -5.77
CA ILE A 95 -9.21 18.33 -5.18
C ILE A 95 -8.78 16.90 -4.86
N LEU A 96 -9.64 16.11 -4.20
CA LEU A 96 -9.30 14.74 -3.80
C LEU A 96 -9.04 13.83 -5.02
N SER A 97 -9.86 13.97 -6.06
CA SER A 97 -9.66 13.28 -7.34
C SER A 97 -8.34 13.70 -8.01
N SER A 98 -8.00 15.00 -7.96
CA SER A 98 -6.75 15.51 -8.54
C SER A 98 -5.54 14.96 -7.80
N ILE A 99 -5.53 15.00 -6.46
CA ILE A 99 -4.46 14.42 -5.62
C ILE A 99 -4.32 12.92 -5.90
N SER A 100 -5.43 12.18 -6.01
CA SER A 100 -5.40 10.75 -6.32
C SER A 100 -4.73 10.47 -7.66
N LYS A 101 -4.97 11.28 -8.69
CA LYS A 101 -4.34 11.16 -10.01
C LYS A 101 -2.85 11.53 -9.96
N PHE A 102 -2.51 12.65 -9.34
CA PHE A 102 -1.12 13.11 -9.22
C PHE A 102 -0.25 12.17 -8.38
N SER A 103 -0.83 11.52 -7.38
CA SER A 103 -0.10 10.57 -6.54
C SER A 103 0.38 9.33 -7.30
N GLN A 104 -0.22 9.00 -8.45
CA GLN A 104 0.11 7.81 -9.25
C GLN A 104 0.12 6.49 -8.46
N SER A 105 -0.55 6.45 -7.30
CA SER A 105 -0.52 5.31 -6.37
C SER A 105 -0.94 3.99 -7.04
N LEU A 106 -1.93 4.02 -7.94
CA LEU A 106 -2.37 2.82 -8.64
C LEU A 106 -1.31 2.28 -9.60
N SER A 107 -0.73 3.15 -10.44
CA SER A 107 0.32 2.77 -11.38
C SER A 107 1.56 2.24 -10.66
N LEU A 108 1.96 2.88 -9.56
CA LEU A 108 3.09 2.44 -8.75
C LEU A 108 2.81 1.09 -8.07
N SER A 109 1.58 0.88 -7.58
CA SER A 109 1.12 -0.43 -7.09
C SER A 109 1.24 -1.52 -8.15
N GLU A 110 0.83 -1.24 -9.39
CA GLU A 110 0.95 -2.18 -10.52
C GLU A 110 2.42 -2.48 -10.84
N GLY A 111 3.28 -1.47 -10.86
CA GLY A 111 4.73 -1.62 -11.05
C GLY A 111 5.36 -2.54 -9.98
N HIS A 112 5.06 -2.31 -8.71
CA HIS A 112 5.51 -3.21 -7.64
C HIS A 112 4.88 -4.62 -7.77
N SER A 113 3.65 -4.75 -8.26
CA SER A 113 3.03 -6.06 -8.51
C SER A 113 3.77 -6.84 -9.59
N ALA A 114 4.11 -6.19 -10.70
CA ALA A 114 4.89 -6.79 -11.77
C ALA A 114 6.26 -7.26 -11.25
N MET A 115 6.98 -6.41 -10.53
CA MET A 115 8.28 -6.79 -9.95
C MET A 115 8.20 -7.91 -8.93
N CYS A 116 7.17 -7.94 -8.08
CA CYS A 116 6.95 -9.06 -7.16
C CYS A 116 6.83 -10.40 -7.92
N ILE A 117 6.18 -10.42 -9.08
CA ILE A 117 6.07 -11.60 -9.93
C ILE A 117 7.41 -11.94 -10.56
N GLN A 118 8.14 -10.95 -11.08
CA GLN A 118 9.44 -11.18 -11.70
C GLN A 118 10.47 -11.75 -10.70
N TRP A 119 10.59 -11.17 -9.51
CA TRP A 119 11.45 -11.69 -8.44
C TRP A 119 11.05 -13.10 -7.99
N SER A 120 9.74 -13.41 -7.97
CA SER A 120 9.24 -14.76 -7.70
C SER A 120 9.61 -15.77 -8.79
N LYS A 121 9.65 -15.35 -10.06
CA LYS A 121 10.12 -16.20 -11.17
C LYS A 121 11.62 -16.44 -11.06
N PHE A 122 12.40 -15.39 -10.80
CA PHE A 122 13.85 -15.49 -10.61
C PHE A 122 14.23 -16.43 -9.47
N TYR A 123 13.61 -16.26 -8.30
CA TYR A 123 13.80 -17.16 -7.14
C TYR A 123 13.54 -18.62 -7.53
N ARG A 124 12.39 -18.90 -8.16
CA ARG A 124 12.01 -20.27 -8.56
C ARG A 124 12.93 -20.84 -9.64
N ASN A 125 13.45 -20.01 -10.54
CA ASN A 125 14.40 -20.46 -11.56
C ASN A 125 15.67 -21.01 -10.90
N ILE A 126 16.22 -20.27 -9.92
CA ILE A 126 17.38 -20.73 -9.16
C ILE A 126 17.05 -21.98 -8.32
N ASP A 127 15.93 -21.95 -7.60
CA ASP A 127 15.49 -23.06 -6.74
C ASP A 127 15.29 -24.37 -7.52
N MET A 128 14.65 -24.29 -8.70
CA MET A 128 14.48 -25.44 -9.58
C MET A 128 15.82 -25.97 -10.09
N GLU A 129 16.73 -25.11 -10.55
CA GLU A 129 18.04 -25.54 -11.06
C GLU A 129 18.88 -26.23 -9.97
N LEU A 130 18.89 -25.67 -8.75
CA LEU A 130 19.61 -26.25 -7.62
C LEU A 130 18.96 -27.56 -7.11
N SER A 131 17.67 -27.77 -7.36
CA SER A 131 16.98 -29.01 -6.99
C SER A 131 17.32 -30.21 -7.88
N LEU A 132 17.88 -29.99 -9.08
CA LEU A 132 18.30 -31.05 -10.00
C LEU A 132 19.63 -31.67 -9.57
N ASP A 133 19.83 -32.95 -9.89
CA ASP A 133 21.15 -33.61 -9.78
C ASP A 133 22.14 -32.91 -10.73
N VAL A 134 23.41 -32.77 -10.31
CA VAL A 134 24.45 -32.00 -11.00
C VAL A 134 24.59 -32.41 -12.47
N LYS A 135 24.42 -33.70 -12.77
CA LYS A 135 24.47 -34.26 -14.14
C LYS A 135 23.35 -33.82 -15.08
N HIS A 136 22.24 -33.31 -14.54
CA HIS A 136 21.06 -32.88 -15.28
C HIS A 136 20.89 -31.36 -15.33
N ARG A 137 21.79 -30.62 -14.67
CA ARG A 137 21.78 -29.16 -14.67
C ARG A 137 22.30 -28.61 -16.00
N ALA A 138 21.89 -27.39 -16.29
CA ALA A 138 22.44 -26.59 -17.37
C ALA A 138 23.95 -26.35 -17.17
N ASN A 139 24.61 -25.89 -18.24
CA ASN A 139 25.97 -25.40 -18.12
C ASN A 139 26.02 -24.30 -17.06
N MET A 140 26.89 -24.51 -16.08
CA MET A 140 27.00 -23.64 -14.91
C MET A 140 27.31 -22.18 -15.28
N VAL A 141 28.25 -21.95 -16.20
CA VAL A 141 28.69 -20.60 -16.56
C VAL A 141 27.56 -19.87 -17.26
N ASP A 142 26.91 -20.53 -18.22
CA ASP A 142 25.78 -19.98 -18.95
C ASP A 142 24.62 -19.64 -18.00
N PHE A 143 24.31 -20.52 -17.06
CA PHE A 143 23.25 -20.30 -16.09
C PHE A 143 23.54 -19.13 -15.14
N ILE A 144 24.77 -19.02 -14.63
CA ILE A 144 25.18 -17.93 -13.74
C ILE A 144 25.20 -16.60 -14.49
N MET A 145 25.71 -16.56 -15.72
CA MET A 145 25.70 -15.34 -16.54
C MET A 145 24.27 -14.89 -16.83
N LYS A 146 23.37 -15.82 -17.17
CA LYS A 146 21.95 -15.52 -17.32
C LYS A 146 21.32 -15.01 -16.03
N CYS A 147 21.58 -15.67 -14.89
CA CYS A 147 21.05 -15.23 -13.60
C CYS A 147 21.59 -13.84 -13.20
N ARG A 148 22.84 -13.53 -13.56
CA ARG A 148 23.41 -12.20 -13.34
C ARG A 148 22.69 -11.15 -14.17
N GLU A 149 22.53 -11.39 -15.46
CA GLU A 149 21.83 -10.49 -16.38
C GLU A 149 20.39 -10.25 -15.92
N ASP A 150 19.68 -11.33 -15.55
CA ASP A 150 18.33 -11.23 -14.99
C ASP A 150 18.31 -10.44 -13.68
N TYR A 151 19.28 -10.66 -12.78
CA TYR A 151 19.34 -9.94 -11.51
C TYR A 151 19.59 -8.44 -11.70
N ASP A 152 20.55 -8.08 -12.55
CA ASP A 152 20.88 -6.68 -12.86
C ASP A 152 19.69 -5.99 -13.54
N ARG A 153 19.05 -6.66 -14.53
CA ARG A 153 17.83 -6.17 -15.17
C ARG A 153 16.69 -5.94 -14.16
N LEU A 154 16.51 -6.85 -13.20
CA LEU A 154 15.47 -6.71 -12.17
C LEU A 154 15.74 -5.55 -11.22
N LEU A 155 16.99 -5.21 -10.95
CA LEU A 155 17.33 -4.02 -10.17
C LEU A 155 17.09 -2.74 -10.97
N ASP A 156 17.42 -2.73 -12.26
CA ASP A 156 17.25 -1.57 -13.13
C ASP A 156 15.78 -1.25 -13.44
N GLU A 157 14.95 -2.28 -13.62
CA GLU A 157 13.50 -2.13 -13.88
C GLU A 157 12.69 -1.86 -12.60
N ALA A 158 13.27 -2.05 -11.41
CA ALA A 158 12.54 -1.95 -10.16
C ALA A 158 12.09 -0.51 -9.88
N PRO A 159 10.80 -0.26 -9.57
CA PRO A 159 10.38 1.02 -9.03
C PRO A 159 10.92 1.20 -7.61
N ASP A 160 11.13 2.46 -7.23
CA ASP A 160 11.65 2.83 -5.91
C ASP A 160 10.81 2.23 -4.78
N ILE A 161 11.50 1.59 -3.84
CA ILE A 161 10.86 0.95 -2.70
C ILE A 161 10.60 2.02 -1.62
N PRO A 162 9.34 2.26 -1.21
CA PRO A 162 9.04 3.19 -0.13
C PRO A 162 9.72 2.77 1.17
N SER A 163 10.25 3.75 1.89
CA SER A 163 10.90 3.62 3.19
C SER A 163 10.05 2.87 4.23
N ILE A 164 8.72 3.01 4.18
CA ILE A 164 7.78 2.27 5.05
C ILE A 164 7.94 0.76 4.86
N SER A 165 8.08 0.29 3.62
CA SER A 165 8.31 -1.13 3.31
C SER A 165 9.69 -1.58 3.79
N ILE A 166 10.72 -0.76 3.64
CA ILE A 166 12.09 -1.07 4.10
C ILE A 166 12.10 -1.24 5.62
N GLN A 167 11.52 -0.30 6.36
CA GLN A 167 11.41 -0.39 7.82
C GLN A 167 10.59 -1.60 8.25
N ALA A 168 9.47 -1.87 7.58
CA ALA A 168 8.65 -3.05 7.88
C ALA A 168 9.43 -4.35 7.65
N PHE A 169 10.28 -4.42 6.62
CA PHE A 169 11.15 -5.57 6.37
C PHE A 169 12.19 -5.73 7.46
N MET A 170 12.86 -4.65 7.87
CA MET A 170 13.88 -4.68 8.93
C MET A 170 13.30 -5.13 10.28
N ILE A 171 12.06 -4.71 10.59
CA ILE A 171 11.35 -5.17 11.79
C ILE A 171 10.94 -6.64 11.69
N GLN A 172 10.48 -7.07 10.51
CA GLN A 172 9.99 -8.44 10.31
C GLN A 172 11.14 -9.47 10.25
N PHE A 173 12.31 -9.08 9.74
CA PHE A 173 13.46 -9.96 9.49
C PHE A 173 14.76 -9.38 10.04
N PRO A 174 14.89 -9.18 11.36
CA PRO A 174 16.08 -8.59 11.96
C PRO A 174 17.33 -9.46 11.77
N ASP A 175 17.19 -10.79 11.89
CA ASP A 175 18.31 -11.75 11.96
C ASP A 175 18.69 -12.40 10.62
N LYS A 176 18.15 -11.90 9.50
CA LYS A 176 18.49 -12.45 8.17
C LYS A 176 19.86 -11.95 7.71
N GLU A 177 20.71 -12.87 7.26
CA GLU A 177 22.06 -12.55 6.77
C GLU A 177 22.02 -11.95 5.35
N ASN A 178 21.35 -12.61 4.41
CA ASN A 178 21.27 -12.17 3.01
C ASN A 178 20.07 -11.24 2.77
N LYS A 179 20.15 -10.02 3.28
CA LYS A 179 19.14 -8.98 3.06
C LYS A 179 19.30 -8.31 1.68
N PRO A 180 18.19 -7.82 1.08
CA PRO A 180 18.26 -6.92 -0.07
C PRO A 180 19.17 -5.72 0.21
N ASP A 181 19.88 -5.25 -0.82
CA ASP A 181 20.91 -4.21 -0.63
C ASP A 181 20.32 -2.88 -0.14
N VAL A 182 19.07 -2.59 -0.54
CA VAL A 182 18.28 -1.44 -0.04
C VAL A 182 18.03 -1.48 1.48
N CYS A 183 18.14 -2.64 2.12
CA CYS A 183 17.94 -2.84 3.56
C CYS A 183 19.26 -2.88 4.36
N ASN A 184 20.42 -2.83 3.71
CA ASN A 184 21.73 -2.99 4.34
C ASN A 184 22.29 -1.70 4.97
N GLY A 185 21.49 -0.64 5.09
CA GLY A 185 21.85 0.56 5.86
C GLY A 185 22.82 1.53 5.17
N LEU A 186 23.28 1.27 3.93
CA LEU A 186 24.00 2.25 3.09
C LEU A 186 23.06 3.14 2.25
N SER A 187 21.76 2.84 2.23
CA SER A 187 20.73 3.68 1.62
C SER A 187 20.41 4.85 2.56
N ILE A 188 20.83 6.05 2.18
CA ILE A 188 20.68 7.30 2.96
C ILE A 188 19.23 7.80 3.04
N VAL A 189 18.27 7.06 2.46
CA VAL A 189 16.86 7.46 2.34
C VAL A 189 16.00 6.87 3.48
N VAL A 190 16.52 6.89 4.70
CA VAL A 190 15.65 6.87 5.90
C VAL A 190 15.30 8.33 6.18
N SER A 191 14.45 8.92 5.34
CA SER A 191 13.98 10.28 5.56
C SER A 191 13.07 10.32 6.80
N ASP A 192 13.34 11.28 7.67
CA ASP A 192 12.57 11.59 8.90
C ASP A 192 11.05 11.75 8.64
N GLU A 193 10.66 12.07 7.39
CA GLU A 193 9.26 12.09 6.92
C GLU A 193 8.54 10.74 7.10
N THR A 194 9.26 9.63 7.02
CA THR A 194 8.65 8.31 7.18
C THR A 194 8.24 8.06 8.62
N ASN A 195 9.09 8.48 9.56
CA ASN A 195 8.81 8.41 10.99
C ASN A 195 7.63 9.31 11.35
N SER A 196 7.51 10.49 10.74
CA SER A 196 6.40 11.42 10.98
C SER A 196 5.07 10.91 10.40
N VAL A 197 5.06 10.25 9.24
CA VAL A 197 3.86 9.63 8.65
C VAL A 197 3.39 8.43 9.50
N ILE A 198 4.29 7.62 10.02
CA ILE A 198 3.93 6.51 10.92
C ILE A 198 3.44 7.05 12.27
N ALA A 199 4.10 8.07 12.83
CA ALA A 199 3.68 8.72 14.06
C ALA A 199 2.30 9.37 13.92
N SER A 200 2.03 10.07 12.83
CA SER A 200 0.72 10.67 12.55
C SER A 200 -0.37 9.61 12.35
N LYS A 201 -0.10 8.51 11.63
CA LYS A 201 -1.04 7.37 11.53
C LYS A 201 -1.35 6.74 12.89
N ARG A 202 -0.36 6.61 13.78
CA ARG A 202 -0.55 6.15 15.17
C ARG A 202 -1.33 7.16 16.01
N ALA A 203 -1.10 8.45 15.84
CA ALA A 203 -1.84 9.51 16.53
C ALA A 203 -3.31 9.54 16.10
N VAL A 204 -3.58 9.44 14.79
CA VAL A 204 -4.93 9.39 14.22
C VAL A 204 -5.66 8.12 14.64
N SER A 205 -5.01 6.96 14.67
CA SER A 205 -5.65 5.73 15.15
C SER A 205 -5.96 5.76 16.65
N ARG A 206 -5.05 6.32 17.47
CA ARG A 206 -5.30 6.56 18.91
C ARG A 206 -6.47 7.51 19.12
N TRP A 207 -6.57 8.56 18.32
CA TRP A 207 -7.68 9.52 18.37
C TRP A 207 -9.00 8.86 17.96
N LEU A 208 -9.05 8.16 16.82
CA LEU A 208 -10.26 7.44 16.38
C LEU A 208 -10.74 6.41 17.41
N ASN A 209 -9.80 5.65 18.01
CA ASN A 209 -10.12 4.67 19.06
C ASN A 209 -10.57 5.35 20.38
N ALA A 210 -10.06 6.53 20.69
CA ALA A 210 -10.53 7.30 21.84
C ALA A 210 -11.99 7.77 21.63
N PHE A 211 -12.34 8.17 20.40
CA PHE A 211 -13.71 8.56 20.06
C PHE A 211 -14.70 7.39 20.03
N SER A 212 -14.27 6.20 19.61
CA SER A 212 -15.12 4.99 19.69
C SER A 212 -15.38 4.59 21.15
N ASN A 213 -14.34 4.59 22.00
CA ASN A 213 -14.48 4.23 23.42
C ASN A 213 -15.37 5.20 24.20
N VAL A 214 -15.40 6.49 23.83
CA VAL A 214 -16.30 7.48 24.43
C VAL A 214 -17.76 7.23 24.04
N LYS A 215 -18.02 6.76 22.81
CA LYS A 215 -19.37 6.42 22.34
C LYS A 215 -19.92 5.19 23.07
N ASP A 216 -19.09 4.18 23.30
CA ASP A 216 -19.48 2.98 24.04
C ASP A 216 -19.71 3.26 25.52
N LYS A 217 -18.87 4.12 26.13
CA LYS A 217 -19.09 4.56 27.52
C LYS A 217 -20.41 5.32 27.69
N ARG A 218 -20.79 6.19 26.74
CA ARG A 218 -22.10 6.89 26.78
C ARG A 218 -23.29 5.93 26.68
N LYS A 219 -23.17 4.85 25.90
CA LYS A 219 -24.23 3.84 25.76
C LYS A 219 -24.38 2.98 27.02
N SER A 220 -23.26 2.64 27.68
CA SER A 220 -23.31 1.92 28.96
C SER A 220 -23.99 2.75 30.07
N ILE A 221 -23.66 4.04 30.15
CA ILE A 221 -24.22 4.95 31.16
C ILE A 221 -25.72 5.21 30.93
N SER A 222 -26.20 5.22 29.67
CA SER A 222 -27.65 5.36 29.43
C SER A 222 -28.41 4.10 29.87
N ASN A 223 -27.88 2.91 29.58
CA ASN A 223 -28.52 1.65 29.94
C ASN A 223 -28.53 1.43 31.47
N GLU A 224 -27.46 1.83 32.16
CA GLU A 224 -27.35 1.72 33.62
C GLU A 224 -28.33 2.67 34.34
N ARG A 225 -28.55 3.87 33.79
CA ARG A 225 -29.58 4.81 34.27
C ARG A 225 -31.01 4.34 33.99
N GLU A 226 -31.21 3.55 32.95
CA GLU A 226 -32.52 3.00 32.60
C GLU A 226 -32.87 1.79 33.50
N LEU A 227 -31.89 0.94 33.80
CA LEU A 227 -32.01 -0.17 34.76
C LEU A 227 -32.29 0.31 36.18
N THR A 228 -31.52 1.30 36.67
CA THR A 228 -31.76 1.88 38.00
C THR A 228 -33.10 2.60 38.14
N ARG A 229 -33.68 3.07 37.03
CA ARG A 229 -35.02 3.66 37.02
C ARG A 229 -36.13 2.61 37.11
N LEU A 230 -35.91 1.44 36.52
CA LEU A 230 -36.85 0.31 36.54
C LEU A 230 -36.88 -0.41 37.90
N GLU A 231 -35.78 -0.42 38.65
CA GLU A 231 -35.72 -0.98 40.01
C GLU A 231 -36.31 -0.06 41.10
N SER A 232 -36.62 1.20 40.75
CA SER A 232 -37.14 2.22 41.68
C SER A 232 -38.68 2.37 41.68
N VAL A 233 -39.41 1.45 41.05
CA VAL A 233 -40.88 1.39 40.96
C VAL A 233 -41.37 0.08 41.56
#